data_AF-A0A1M5IQA5-F1
#
_entry.id   AF-A0A1M5IQA5-F1
#
_cell.length_a   1.000
_cell.length_b   1.000
_cell.length_c   1.000
_cell.angle_alpha   90.00
_cell.angle_beta   90.00
_cell.angle_gamma   90.00
#
_symmetry.space_group_name_H-M   'P 1'
#
loop_
_entity.id
_entity.type
_entity.pdbx_description
1 polymer ?
#
loop_
_entity_poly.entity_id
_entity_poly.type
_entity_poly.pdbx_seq_one_letter_code
_entity_poly.pdbx_strand_id
1 'polypeptide(L)' 'MIEVTQIHKGNKSKVDITKTNRQFTAPTETGLYYYNVHAKWEEEIKGEAYYAFKVAVRN' A
#
# COMPACT_ATOMS: atom_id res chain seq x y z
N MET A 1 -9.52 -6.65 6.44
CA MET A 1 -9.36 -5.27 5.93
C MET A 1 -7.91 -5.06 5.51
N ILE A 2 -7.68 -4.33 4.42
CA ILE A 2 -6.33 -3.95 3.99
C ILE A 2 -6.32 -2.44 3.82
N GLU A 3 -5.34 -1.77 4.43
CA GLU A 3 -5.07 -0.35 4.23
C GLU A 3 -3.66 -0.19 3.67
N VAL A 4 -3.49 0.72 2.71
CA VAL A 4 -2.20 0.99 2.07
C VAL A 4 -1.89 2.47 2.19
N THR A 5 -0.70 2.76 2.71
CA THR A 5 -0.15 4.12 2.78
C THR A 5 1.04 4.22 1.86
N GLN A 6 1.00 5.15 0.91
CA GLN A 6 2.13 5.55 0.09
C GLN A 6 2.90 6.66 0.79
N ILE A 7 4.23 6.62 0.66
CA ILE A 7 5.14 7.64 1.14
C ILE A 7 6.08 8.03 -0.01
N HIS A 8 6.09 9.32 -0.36
CA HIS A 8 6.95 9.87 -1.41
C HIS A 8 7.44 11.27 -1.02
N LYS A 9 8.75 11.50 -1.07
CA LYS A 9 9.38 12.78 -0.67
C LYS A 9 8.89 13.30 0.70
N GLY A 10 8.67 12.39 1.65
CA GLY A 10 8.14 12.71 2.99
C GLY A 10 6.62 12.88 3.08
N ASN A 11 5.91 13.01 1.95
CA ASN A 11 4.46 13.11 1.91
C ASN A 11 3.82 11.73 2.03
N LYS A 12 2.77 11.61 2.85
CA LYS A 12 2.00 10.38 3.04
C LYS A 12 0.61 10.52 2.46
N SER A 13 0.13 9.49 1.75
CA SER A 13 -1.24 9.43 1.23
C SER A 13 -1.80 8.02 1.35
N LYS A 14 -3.12 7.91 1.58
CA LYS A 14 -3.82 6.63 1.45
C LYS A 14 -3.92 6.26 -0.03
N VAL A 15 -3.80 4.96 -0.32
CA VAL A 15 -3.94 4.42 -1.68
C VAL A 15 -5.23 3.62 -1.75
N ASP A 16 -6.06 3.96 -2.73
CA ASP A 16 -7.25 3.19 -3.05
C ASP A 16 -6.87 1.88 -3.74
N ILE A 17 -7.23 0.77 -3.10
CA ILE A 17 -6.97 -0.60 -3.59
C ILE A 17 -8.27 -1.28 -3.99
N THR A 18 -8.24 -2.00 -5.10
CA THR A 18 -9.41 -2.73 -5.60
C THR A 18 -9.82 -3.84 -4.63
N LYS A 19 -11.14 -3.98 -4.41
CA LYS A 19 -11.68 -4.99 -3.48
C LYS A 19 -11.54 -6.42 -3.99
N THR A 20 -11.46 -6.62 -5.30
CA THR A 20 -11.40 -7.94 -5.94
C THR A 20 -9.96 -8.48 -6.00
N ASN A 21 -9.01 -7.69 -6.48
CA ASN A 21 -7.66 -8.17 -6.78
C ASN A 21 -6.53 -7.46 -6.00
N ARG A 22 -6.86 -6.57 -5.05
CA ARG A 22 -5.87 -5.80 -4.25
C ARG A 22 -4.86 -5.03 -5.12
N GLN A 23 -5.33 -4.51 -6.25
CA GLN A 23 -4.53 -3.75 -7.20
C GLN A 23 -4.69 -2.24 -6.93
N PHE A 24 -3.67 -1.48 -7.28
CA PHE A 24 -3.69 -0.03 -7.29
C PHE A 24 -2.90 0.48 -8.51
N THR A 25 -3.19 1.70 -8.94
CA THR A 25 -2.49 2.33 -10.06
C THR A 25 -1.19 2.95 -9.55
N ALA A 26 -0.08 2.65 -10.22
CA ALA A 26 1.19 3.29 -9.92
C ALA A 26 1.11 4.80 -10.19
N PRO A 27 1.83 5.64 -9.43
CA PRO A 27 1.94 7.07 -9.70
C PRO A 27 2.45 7.35 -11.12
N THR A 28 2.02 8.48 -11.70
CA THR A 28 2.44 8.93 -13.04
C THR A 28 3.85 9.51 -13.05
N GLU A 29 4.31 10.05 -11.92
CA GLU A 29 5.66 10.60 -11.79
C GLU A 29 6.67 9.45 -11.60
N THR A 30 7.76 9.47 -12.36
CA THR A 30 8.88 8.54 -12.16
C THR A 30 9.54 8.80 -10.82
N GLY A 31 9.86 7.75 -10.09
CA GLY A 31 10.53 7.91 -8.81
C GLY A 31 10.47 6.69 -7.92
N LEU A 32 11.04 6.84 -6.73
CA LEU A 32 10.99 5.83 -5.70
C LEU A 32 9.84 6.14 -4.73
N TYR A 33 8.96 5.17 -4.56
CA TYR A 33 7.80 5.23 -3.69
C TYR A 33 7.92 4.13 -2.64
N TYR A 34 7.53 4.44 -1.41
CA TYR A 34 7.51 3.48 -0.32
C TYR A 34 6.06 3.22 0.06
N TYR A 35 5.74 1.97 0.37
CA TYR A 35 4.40 1.54 0.73
C TYR A 35 4.45 0.81 2.06
N ASN A 36 3.50 1.14 2.92
CA ASN A 36 3.19 0.38 4.12
C ASN A 36 1.78 -0.20 3.95
N VAL A 37 1.67 -1.51 4.06
CA VAL A 37 0.42 -2.26 3.95
C VAL A 37 0.09 -2.81 5.33
N HIS A 38 -1.07 -2.42 5.85
CA HIS A 38 -1.65 -2.95 7.07
C HIS A 38 -2.78 -3.91 6.70
N ALA A 39 -2.57 -5.20 6.96
CA ALA A 39 -3.60 -6.21 6.84
C ALA A 39 -4.13 -6.54 8.23
N LYS A 40 -5.44 -6.43 8.44
CA LYS A 40 -6.11 -6.71 9.71
C LYS A 40 -7.29 -7.65 9.51
N TRP A 41 -7.42 -8.69 10.32
CA TRP A 41 -8.52 -9.64 10.27
C TRP A 41 -9.07 -9.93 11.67
N GLU A 42 -10.38 -10.14 11.76
CA GLU A 42 -11.15 -10.19 13.01
C GLU A 42 -12.11 -11.39 13.05
N GLU A 43 -11.91 -12.39 12.17
CA GLU A 43 -12.74 -13.59 12.10
C GLU A 43 -12.35 -14.59 13.22
N GLU A 44 -12.29 -15.90 12.94
CA GLU A 44 -12.01 -16.93 13.96
C GLU A 44 -10.70 -16.71 14.73
N ILE A 45 -9.69 -16.17 14.06
CA ILE A 45 -8.43 -15.74 14.67
C ILE A 45 -8.31 -14.24 14.44
N LYS A 46 -8.01 -13.48 15.49
CA LYS A 46 -7.73 -12.05 15.38
C LYS A 46 -6.26 -11.82 15.15
N GLY A 47 -5.93 -10.93 14.22
CA GLY A 47 -4.54 -10.61 13.95
C GLY A 47 -4.35 -9.46 12.99
N GLU A 48 -3.10 -9.02 12.94
CA GLU A 48 -2.66 -8.01 11.99
C GLU A 48 -1.24 -8.32 11.50
N ALA A 49 -0.94 -7.82 10.30
CA ALA A 49 0.36 -7.91 9.67
C ALA A 49 0.69 -6.58 8.99
N TYR A 50 1.98 -6.22 9.07
CA TYR A 50 2.53 -5.03 8.43
C TYR A 50 3.57 -5.44 7.40
N TYR A 51 3.43 -4.92 6.18
CA TYR A 51 4.38 -5.12 5.10
C TYR A 51 4.90 -3.78 4.61
N ALA A 52 6.21 -3.64 4.54
CA ALA A 52 6.87 -2.47 3.99
C ALA A 52 7.66 -2.84 2.74
N PHE A 53 7.43 -2.13 1.65
CA PHE A 53 8.19 -2.32 0.41
C PHE A 53 8.39 -1.00 -0.33
N LYS A 54 9.32 -1.01 -1.28
CA LYS A 54 9.58 0.12 -2.18
C LYS A 54 9.27 -0.29 -3.62
N VAL A 55 8.70 0.63 -4.37
CA VAL A 55 8.42 0.48 -5.81
C VAL A 55 9.14 1.59 -6.55
N ALA A 56 9.92 1.22 -7.56
CA ALA A 56 10.53 2.17 -8.48
C ALA A 56 9.64 2.29 -9.72
N VAL A 57 9.05 3.46 -9.93
CA VAL A 57 8.32 3.80 -11.16
C VAL A 57 9.33 4.29 -12.19
N ARG A 58 9.40 3.60 -13.33
CA ARG A 58 10.32 3.87 -14.44
C ARG A 58 9.51 4.03 -15.74
N ASN A 59 10.03 4.85 -16.66
CA ASN A 59 9.53 4.96 -18.04
C ASN A 59 10.05 3.82 -18.91
#